data_AF-A0A9P0KV47-F1
#
_entry.id   AF-A0A9P0KV47-F1
#
_cell.length_a   1.000
_cell.length_b   1.000
_cell.length_c   1.000
_cell.angle_alpha   90.00
_cell.angle_beta   90.00
_cell.angle_gamma   90.00
#
_symmetry.space_group_name_H-M   'P 1'
#
loop_
_entity.id
_entity.type
_entity.pdbx_description
1 polymer ?
#
loop_
_entity_poly.entity_id
_entity_poly.type
_entity_poly.pdbx_seq_one_letter_code
_entity_poly.pdbx_strand_id
1 'polypeptide(L)'
;MSLITSELPTLYEHYTAGGIHTGLNSDKPYFTLNDKNISIYSGAIHYFRVPKEYWRDRLRKLRAAGLNTVETYVPWNLHEPQPDTFDFGQGGSDWEHLLDVREFLTIAKEEDLFAIVRPGPYICSEWEFGGLPSWLLREPNIRFRTSDGTFMKYVSRYFSVLLPILAMLQFTRGGPIIAFQVENEYASTYLPGIFLPDKKYLRQLRQLMIDHGIKEQLMTSDAAMYGTIGKCFQQKT
;
A
#
# COMPACT_ATOMS: atom_id res chain seq x y z
N MET A 1 47.30 -0.47 -12.69
CA MET A 1 45.95 0.09 -12.92
C MET A 1 45.07 -0.42 -11.78
N SER A 2 44.91 0.39 -10.73
CA SER A 2 44.05 0.04 -9.59
C SER A 2 42.60 0.14 -10.10
N LEU A 3 41.95 -1.00 -10.31
CA LEU A 3 40.50 -1.04 -10.43
C LEU A 3 39.97 -0.51 -9.09
N ILE A 4 39.45 0.70 -9.09
CA ILE A 4 38.74 1.24 -7.93
C ILE A 4 37.57 0.29 -7.71
N THR A 5 37.67 -0.56 -6.70
CA THR A 5 36.58 -1.37 -6.18
C THR A 5 35.65 -0.45 -5.38
N SER A 6 35.07 0.56 -6.03
CA SER A 6 33.99 1.32 -5.40
C SER A 6 32.77 0.42 -5.41
N GLU A 7 32.29 0.07 -4.22
CA GLU A 7 30.98 -0.56 -4.07
C GLU A 7 29.94 0.25 -4.86
N LEU A 8 29.02 -0.45 -5.54
CA LEU A 8 27.92 0.22 -6.23
C LEU A 8 27.08 0.98 -5.20
N PRO A 9 26.57 2.19 -5.53
CA PRO A 9 25.71 2.92 -4.61
C PRO A 9 24.44 2.13 -4.33
N THR A 10 23.90 2.28 -3.13
CA THR A 10 22.55 1.84 -2.77
C THR A 10 21.51 2.52 -3.67
N LEU A 11 20.29 1.98 -3.72
CA LEU A 11 19.20 2.65 -4.43
C LEU A 11 18.96 4.04 -3.87
N TYR A 12 19.00 4.21 -2.55
CA TYR A 12 18.76 5.51 -1.94
C TYR A 12 19.86 6.51 -2.28
N GLU A 13 21.14 6.15 -2.22
CA GLU A 13 22.21 7.03 -2.70
C GLU A 13 22.04 7.38 -4.18
N HIS A 14 21.72 6.39 -5.02
CA HIS A 14 21.50 6.62 -6.44
C HIS A 14 20.34 7.59 -6.68
N TYR A 15 19.19 7.39 -6.05
CA TYR A 15 17.99 8.17 -6.31
C TYR A 15 17.91 9.48 -5.51
N THR A 16 18.66 9.67 -4.42
CA THR A 16 18.52 10.84 -3.53
C THR A 16 19.78 11.66 -3.31
N ALA A 17 20.92 11.36 -3.97
CA ALA A 17 22.18 12.12 -3.79
C ALA A 17 22.05 13.65 -4.01
N GLY A 18 21.14 14.09 -4.88
CA GLY A 18 20.86 15.51 -5.14
C GLY A 18 19.77 16.13 -4.27
N GLY A 19 19.26 15.40 -3.28
CA GLY A 19 18.02 15.70 -2.58
C GLY A 19 16.82 15.01 -3.24
N ILE A 20 15.65 15.15 -2.61
CA ILE A 20 14.39 14.55 -3.06
C ILE A 20 13.48 15.68 -3.57
N HIS A 21 13.10 15.62 -4.84
CA HIS A 21 12.29 16.63 -5.52
C HIS A 21 10.95 16.05 -5.98
N THR A 22 10.96 14.85 -6.54
CA THR A 22 9.77 14.18 -7.08
C THR A 22 9.69 12.72 -6.63
N GLY A 23 8.46 12.22 -6.50
CA GLY A 23 8.18 10.81 -6.21
C GLY A 23 8.25 9.95 -7.47
N LEU A 24 7.55 8.83 -7.45
CA LEU A 24 7.35 8.01 -8.65
C LEU A 24 6.45 8.76 -9.65
N ASN A 25 6.85 8.80 -10.92
CA ASN A 25 6.08 9.39 -12.00
C ASN A 25 5.88 8.38 -13.14
N SER A 26 4.68 8.40 -13.72
CA SER A 26 4.24 7.50 -14.80
C SER A 26 3.67 8.24 -16.02
N ASP A 27 3.98 9.52 -16.20
CA ASP A 27 3.51 10.32 -17.35
C ASP A 27 4.26 9.93 -18.65
N LYS A 28 5.34 9.16 -18.55
CA LYS A 28 6.15 8.62 -19.65
C LYS A 28 5.85 7.12 -19.86
N PRO A 29 6.23 6.52 -21.00
CA PRO A 29 6.09 5.07 -21.23
C PRO A 29 7.00 4.21 -20.33
N TYR A 30 7.79 4.84 -19.46
CA TYR A 30 8.62 4.23 -18.43
C TYR A 30 8.45 5.03 -17.14
N PHE A 31 8.75 4.41 -16.00
CA PHE A 31 8.70 5.12 -14.72
C PHE A 31 9.97 5.94 -14.49
N THR A 32 9.80 7.05 -13.79
CA THR A 32 10.92 7.77 -13.17
C THR A 32 10.68 7.92 -11.67
N LEU A 33 11.72 7.78 -10.88
CA LEU A 33 11.73 8.09 -9.45
C LEU A 33 12.76 9.19 -9.22
N ASN A 34 12.34 10.30 -8.61
CA ASN A 34 13.18 11.50 -8.45
C ASN A 34 13.90 11.89 -9.76
N ASP A 35 13.11 11.99 -10.83
CA ASP A 35 13.53 12.33 -12.21
C ASP A 35 14.54 11.38 -12.87
N LYS A 36 14.86 10.23 -12.25
CA LYS A 36 15.72 9.18 -12.82
C LYS A 36 14.90 7.98 -13.24
N ASN A 37 15.24 7.36 -14.38
CA ASN A 37 14.55 6.17 -14.87
C ASN A 37 14.60 5.04 -13.84
N ILE A 38 13.50 4.31 -13.70
CA ILE A 38 13.42 3.12 -12.86
C ILE A 38 12.57 2.04 -13.54
N SER A 39 13.06 0.81 -13.47
CA SER A 39 12.25 -0.39 -13.69
C SER A 39 11.90 -0.97 -12.33
N ILE A 40 10.60 -1.12 -12.04
CA ILE A 40 10.15 -1.66 -10.76
C ILE A 40 10.08 -3.17 -10.86
N TYR A 41 10.92 -3.85 -10.07
CA TYR A 41 10.85 -5.30 -9.86
C TYR A 41 10.41 -5.53 -8.42
N SER A 42 9.13 -5.85 -8.26
CA SER A 42 8.47 -5.99 -6.97
C SER A 42 8.23 -7.45 -6.61
N GLY A 43 8.27 -7.77 -5.31
CA GLY A 43 7.79 -9.04 -4.77
C GLY A 43 6.97 -8.82 -3.51
N ALA A 44 5.89 -9.60 -3.35
CA ALA A 44 4.96 -9.45 -2.23
C ALA A 44 5.47 -10.17 -0.97
N ILE A 45 5.54 -9.44 0.14
CA ILE A 45 5.74 -9.97 1.49
C ILE A 45 4.68 -9.36 2.39
N HIS A 46 3.81 -10.19 2.95
CA HIS A 46 2.79 -9.76 3.90
C HIS A 46 3.36 -9.88 5.32
N TYR A 47 3.75 -8.75 5.93
CA TYR A 47 4.41 -8.74 7.24
C TYR A 47 3.59 -9.46 8.33
N PHE A 48 2.26 -9.36 8.28
CA PHE A 48 1.33 -10.04 9.18
C PHE A 48 1.26 -11.58 9.00
N ARG A 49 2.01 -12.14 8.04
CA ARG A 49 2.17 -13.60 7.83
C ARG A 49 3.57 -14.10 8.16
N VAL A 50 4.47 -13.22 8.61
CA VAL A 50 5.87 -13.54 8.89
C VAL A 50 6.19 -13.03 10.29
N PRO A 51 6.74 -13.85 11.20
CA PRO A 51 7.18 -13.36 12.51
C PRO A 51 8.18 -12.20 12.37
N LYS A 52 8.08 -11.19 13.25
CA LYS A 52 8.84 -9.93 13.16
C LYS A 52 10.34 -10.16 13.08
N GLU A 53 10.85 -11.14 13.81
CA GLU A 53 12.27 -11.53 13.87
C GLU A 53 12.82 -11.94 12.50
N TYR A 54 11.94 -12.38 11.59
CA TYR A 54 12.30 -12.83 10.26
C TYR A 54 12.09 -11.79 9.16
N TRP A 55 11.47 -10.63 9.43
CA TRP A 55 11.22 -9.61 8.40
C TRP A 55 12.49 -9.21 7.66
N ARG A 56 13.56 -8.89 8.40
CA ARG A 56 14.85 -8.53 7.81
C ARG A 56 15.43 -9.63 6.94
N ASP A 57 15.40 -10.87 7.41
CA ASP A 57 15.89 -12.01 6.63
C ASP A 57 15.11 -12.18 5.31
N ARG A 58 13.77 -12.05 5.34
CA ARG A 58 12.94 -12.21 4.14
C ARG A 58 13.17 -11.07 3.16
N LEU A 59 13.26 -9.83 3.65
CA LEU A 59 13.54 -8.63 2.83
C LEU A 59 14.94 -8.68 2.21
N ARG A 60 15.95 -9.11 2.98
CA ARG A 60 17.30 -9.31 2.45
C ARG A 60 17.35 -10.32 1.32
N LYS A 61 16.61 -11.43 1.45
CA LYS A 61 16.47 -12.44 0.39
C LYS A 61 15.75 -11.88 -0.84
N LEU A 62 14.72 -11.05 -0.63
CA LEU A 62 14.03 -10.35 -1.72
C LEU A 62 15.00 -9.46 -2.49
N ARG A 63 15.81 -8.66 -1.79
CA ARG A 63 16.85 -7.80 -2.37
C ARG A 63 17.91 -8.62 -3.11
N ALA A 64 18.40 -9.70 -2.50
CA ALA A 64 19.38 -10.60 -3.10
C ALA A 64 18.87 -11.32 -4.36
N ALA A 65 17.55 -11.51 -4.49
CA ALA A 65 16.92 -12.04 -5.70
C ALA A 65 16.91 -11.04 -6.88
N GLY A 66 17.42 -9.82 -6.68
CA GLY A 66 17.49 -8.77 -7.71
C GLY A 66 16.28 -7.84 -7.73
N LEU A 67 15.35 -7.99 -6.80
CA LEU A 67 14.20 -7.09 -6.66
C LEU A 67 14.66 -5.77 -6.02
N ASN A 68 13.96 -4.69 -6.35
CA ASN A 68 14.22 -3.35 -5.80
C ASN A 68 13.05 -2.80 -5.00
N THR A 69 11.92 -3.52 -4.98
CA THR A 69 10.70 -3.08 -4.35
C THR A 69 10.04 -4.25 -3.61
N VAL A 70 9.52 -4.00 -2.41
CA VAL A 70 8.62 -4.92 -1.71
C VAL A 70 7.18 -4.41 -1.81
N GLU A 71 6.23 -5.33 -1.89
CA GLU A 71 4.81 -5.02 -1.84
C GLU A 71 4.16 -5.66 -0.61
N THR A 72 3.30 -4.93 0.10
CA THR A 72 2.54 -5.48 1.23
C THR A 72 1.11 -4.95 1.29
N TYR A 73 0.19 -5.77 1.78
CA TYR A 73 -1.12 -5.35 2.26
C TYR A 73 -1.08 -4.84 3.70
N VAL A 74 -2.13 -4.14 4.13
CA VAL A 74 -2.41 -3.78 5.53
C VAL A 74 -3.81 -4.31 5.91
N PRO A 75 -3.91 -5.36 6.74
CA PRO A 75 -5.19 -6.00 7.05
C PRO A 75 -5.95 -5.24 8.13
N TRP A 76 -7.00 -4.51 7.74
CA TRP A 76 -7.80 -3.69 8.65
C TRP A 76 -8.29 -4.48 9.88
N ASN A 77 -8.78 -5.69 9.69
CA ASN A 77 -9.28 -6.54 10.77
C ASN A 77 -8.28 -6.86 11.88
N LEU A 78 -6.98 -6.91 11.59
CA LEU A 78 -5.95 -7.08 12.62
C LEU A 78 -5.62 -5.76 13.32
N HIS A 79 -5.63 -4.66 12.58
CA HIS A 79 -5.32 -3.33 13.11
C HIS A 79 -6.48 -2.67 13.84
N GLU A 80 -7.72 -3.11 13.65
CA GLU A 80 -8.90 -2.69 14.40
C GLU A 80 -9.75 -3.91 14.80
N PRO A 81 -9.25 -4.77 15.72
CA PRO A 81 -9.92 -6.02 16.09
C PRO A 81 -11.25 -5.77 16.81
N GLN A 82 -11.39 -4.62 17.46
CA GLN A 82 -12.64 -4.12 18.03
C GLN A 82 -12.89 -2.70 17.53
N PRO A 83 -14.15 -2.24 17.39
CA PRO A 83 -14.44 -0.88 16.98
C PRO A 83 -13.66 0.15 17.82
N ASP A 84 -13.02 1.11 17.14
CA ASP A 84 -12.26 2.21 17.75
C ASP A 84 -11.01 1.78 18.56
N THR A 85 -10.62 0.50 18.51
CA THR A 85 -9.42 0.00 19.19
C THR A 85 -8.37 -0.37 18.16
N PHE A 86 -7.31 0.43 18.07
CA PHE A 86 -6.28 0.27 17.04
C PHE A 86 -4.96 -0.28 17.59
N ASP A 87 -4.30 -1.14 16.82
CA ASP A 87 -2.95 -1.63 17.11
C ASP A 87 -2.06 -1.54 15.87
N PHE A 88 -0.96 -0.80 15.99
CA PHE A 88 0.09 -0.64 14.98
C PHE A 88 1.49 -0.89 15.56
N GLY A 89 1.62 -1.83 16.51
CA GLY A 89 2.89 -2.14 17.17
C GLY A 89 2.95 -1.81 18.66
N GLN A 90 1.92 -1.15 19.18
CA GLN A 90 1.90 -0.56 20.53
C GLN A 90 0.48 -0.58 21.14
N GLY A 91 -0.44 -1.37 20.59
CA GLY A 91 -1.83 -1.45 21.05
C GLY A 91 -2.04 -2.40 22.23
N GLY A 92 -1.00 -3.12 22.68
CA GLY A 92 -1.08 -4.05 23.81
C GLY A 92 -1.82 -5.35 23.50
N SER A 93 -2.04 -5.68 22.21
CA SER A 93 -2.58 -6.99 21.83
C SER A 93 -1.48 -8.05 21.82
N ASP A 94 -1.86 -9.33 21.93
CA ASP A 94 -0.93 -10.46 21.80
C ASP A 94 -0.19 -10.46 20.44
N TRP A 95 -0.72 -9.72 19.45
CA TRP A 95 -0.20 -9.62 18.10
C TRP A 95 0.58 -8.33 17.84
N GLU A 96 0.73 -7.44 18.83
CA GLU A 96 1.23 -6.07 18.62
C GLU A 96 2.54 -6.05 17.82
N HIS A 97 3.49 -6.93 18.15
CA HIS A 97 4.78 -6.99 17.48
C HIS A 97 4.66 -7.30 15.98
N LEU A 98 3.63 -8.02 15.55
CA LEU A 98 3.38 -8.34 14.15
C LEU A 98 2.62 -7.25 13.39
N LEU A 99 2.05 -6.27 14.11
CA LEU A 99 1.22 -5.21 13.55
C LEU A 99 1.98 -3.88 13.36
N ASP A 100 3.29 -3.89 13.57
CA ASP A 100 4.16 -2.72 13.35
C ASP A 100 4.55 -2.57 11.86
N VAL A 101 3.60 -2.11 11.05
CA VAL A 101 3.82 -1.83 9.62
C VAL A 101 4.89 -0.77 9.39
N ARG A 102 5.05 0.17 10.33
CA ARG A 102 6.08 1.21 10.25
C ARG A 102 7.45 0.58 10.33
N GLU A 103 7.68 -0.27 11.32
CA GLU A 103 8.97 -0.95 11.49
C GLU A 103 9.27 -1.88 10.31
N PHE A 104 8.29 -2.63 9.80
CA PHE A 104 8.47 -3.46 8.61
C PHE A 104 8.98 -2.63 7.41
N LEU A 105 8.37 -1.47 7.16
CA LEU A 105 8.77 -0.58 6.07
C LEU A 105 10.12 0.10 6.34
N THR A 106 10.43 0.47 7.58
CA THR A 106 11.76 0.94 7.97
C THR A 106 12.84 -0.11 7.66
N ILE A 107 12.61 -1.37 8.02
CA ILE A 107 13.53 -2.47 7.70
C ILE A 107 13.66 -2.66 6.19
N ALA A 108 12.57 -2.52 5.43
CA ALA A 108 12.64 -2.60 3.96
C ALA A 108 13.55 -1.51 3.38
N LYS A 109 13.46 -0.28 3.89
CA LYS A 109 14.38 0.80 3.51
C LYS A 109 15.83 0.46 3.82
N GLU A 110 16.10 -0.06 5.02
CA GLU A 110 17.45 -0.41 5.47
C GLU A 110 18.06 -1.58 4.67
N GLU A 111 17.23 -2.51 4.19
CA GLU A 111 17.64 -3.57 3.26
C GLU A 111 17.62 -3.11 1.78
N ASP A 112 17.68 -1.79 1.55
CA ASP A 112 17.78 -1.14 0.25
C ASP A 112 16.64 -1.50 -0.71
N LEU A 113 15.41 -1.51 -0.22
CA LEU A 113 14.19 -1.72 -1.01
C LEU A 113 13.28 -0.48 -0.95
N PHE A 114 12.62 -0.18 -2.06
CA PHE A 114 11.41 0.65 -2.08
C PHE A 114 10.18 -0.15 -1.65
N ALA A 115 9.06 0.52 -1.43
CA ALA A 115 7.80 -0.13 -1.06
C ALA A 115 6.62 0.33 -1.91
N ILE A 116 5.75 -0.63 -2.23
CA ILE A 116 4.39 -0.39 -2.70
C ILE A 116 3.43 -0.85 -1.61
N VAL A 117 2.60 0.05 -1.10
CA VAL A 117 1.68 -0.27 0.00
C VAL A 117 0.25 -0.36 -0.51
N ARG A 118 -0.44 -1.43 -0.13
CA ARG A 118 -1.84 -1.71 -0.48
C ARG A 118 -2.70 -1.65 0.79
N PRO A 119 -3.12 -0.45 1.23
CA PRO A 119 -3.75 -0.26 2.54
C PRO A 119 -5.21 -0.76 2.64
N GLY A 120 -5.81 -1.21 1.54
CA GLY A 120 -7.21 -1.66 1.50
C GLY A 120 -8.20 -0.55 1.15
N PRO A 121 -9.38 -0.48 1.79
CA PRO A 121 -9.77 -1.16 3.04
C PRO A 121 -10.06 -2.66 2.88
N TYR A 122 -10.43 -3.10 1.67
CA TYR A 122 -10.50 -4.51 1.30
C TYR A 122 -9.22 -4.90 0.56
N ILE A 123 -8.62 -6.04 0.95
CA ILE A 123 -7.34 -6.51 0.41
C ILE A 123 -7.42 -7.87 -0.29
N CYS A 124 -8.56 -8.57 -0.22
CA CYS A 124 -8.65 -9.98 -0.60
C CYS A 124 -7.57 -10.82 0.11
N SER A 125 -6.47 -11.11 -0.58
CA SER A 125 -5.25 -11.71 -0.07
C SER A 125 -5.42 -13.15 0.44
N GLU A 126 -6.53 -13.85 0.14
CA GLU A 126 -6.90 -15.11 0.80
C GLU A 126 -6.83 -14.95 2.33
N TRP A 127 -7.31 -13.81 2.81
CA TRP A 127 -7.33 -13.45 4.23
C TRP A 127 -8.76 -13.36 4.74
N GLU A 128 -8.94 -13.61 6.04
CA GLU A 128 -10.26 -13.63 6.67
C GLU A 128 -11.04 -12.34 6.35
N PHE A 129 -12.27 -12.54 5.87
CA PHE A 129 -13.18 -11.51 5.37
C PHE A 129 -12.52 -10.45 4.44
N GLY A 130 -11.49 -10.85 3.69
CA GLY A 130 -10.73 -9.97 2.80
C GLY A 130 -10.06 -8.79 3.50
N GLY A 131 -9.75 -8.94 4.79
CA GLY A 131 -9.18 -7.90 5.65
C GLY A 131 -10.20 -6.98 6.30
N LEU A 132 -11.50 -7.10 6.01
CA LEU A 132 -12.53 -6.31 6.67
C LEU A 132 -12.78 -6.85 8.10
N PRO A 133 -12.96 -5.99 9.11
CA PRO A 133 -13.30 -6.45 10.45
C PRO A 133 -14.67 -7.11 10.53
N SER A 134 -14.77 -8.25 11.21
CA SER A 134 -16.02 -9.01 11.35
C SER A 134 -17.09 -8.26 12.15
N TRP A 135 -16.71 -7.31 13.01
CA TRP A 135 -17.66 -6.48 13.75
C TRP A 135 -18.51 -5.58 12.84
N LEU A 136 -18.08 -5.32 11.59
CA LEU A 136 -18.91 -4.63 10.60
C LEU A 136 -20.17 -5.41 10.24
N LEU A 137 -20.17 -6.75 10.40
CA LEU A 137 -21.34 -7.58 10.13
C LEU A 137 -22.50 -7.34 11.11
N ARG A 138 -22.25 -6.62 12.22
CA ARG A 138 -23.30 -6.20 13.17
C ARG A 138 -24.10 -5.00 12.68
N GLU A 139 -23.62 -4.30 11.64
CA GLU A 139 -24.32 -3.17 11.04
C GLU A 139 -25.42 -3.66 10.09
N PRO A 140 -26.70 -3.36 10.37
CA PRO A 140 -27.79 -3.84 9.54
C PRO A 140 -27.75 -3.16 8.16
N ASN A 141 -27.91 -3.97 7.10
CA ASN A 141 -28.00 -3.54 5.71
C ASN A 141 -26.76 -2.83 5.13
N ILE A 142 -25.60 -2.91 5.80
CA ILE A 142 -24.35 -2.34 5.29
C ILE A 142 -23.99 -2.92 3.91
N ARG A 143 -23.66 -2.04 2.95
CA ARG A 143 -23.20 -2.45 1.62
C ARG A 143 -21.69 -2.29 1.51
N PHE A 144 -20.97 -3.38 1.72
CA PHE A 144 -19.51 -3.43 1.64
C PHE A 144 -18.98 -3.04 0.26
N ARG A 145 -17.82 -2.39 0.25
CA ARG A 145 -17.11 -1.99 -0.98
C ARG A 145 -17.99 -1.13 -1.92
N THR A 146 -18.82 -0.27 -1.34
CA THR A 146 -19.64 0.73 -2.05
C THR A 146 -19.57 2.10 -1.35
N SER A 147 -20.20 3.12 -1.91
CA SER A 147 -20.29 4.46 -1.31
C SER A 147 -21.36 4.58 -0.22
N ASP A 148 -21.78 3.45 0.35
CA ASP A 148 -22.65 3.37 1.52
C ASP A 148 -22.09 4.21 2.69
N GLY A 149 -22.96 5.01 3.31
CA GLY A 149 -22.56 5.96 4.33
C GLY A 149 -22.01 5.30 5.59
N THR A 150 -22.57 4.16 6.00
CA THR A 150 -22.12 3.42 7.18
C THR A 150 -20.77 2.77 6.90
N PHE A 151 -20.61 2.12 5.74
CA PHE A 151 -19.33 1.55 5.35
C PHE A 151 -18.24 2.62 5.24
N MET A 152 -18.52 3.72 4.54
CA MET A 152 -17.55 4.81 4.36
C MET A 152 -17.22 5.54 5.65
N LYS A 153 -18.14 5.62 6.62
CA LYS A 153 -17.84 6.12 7.97
C LYS A 153 -16.73 5.30 8.63
N TYR A 154 -16.85 3.96 8.61
CA TYR A 154 -15.86 3.08 9.22
C TYR A 154 -14.53 3.05 8.44
N VAL A 155 -14.59 3.05 7.11
CA VAL A 155 -13.37 3.16 6.28
C VAL A 155 -12.64 4.48 6.56
N SER A 156 -13.36 5.60 6.63
CA SER A 156 -12.78 6.91 6.93
C SER A 156 -12.10 6.91 8.31
N ARG A 157 -12.73 6.28 9.31
CA ARG A 157 -12.14 6.12 10.65
C ARG A 157 -10.86 5.31 10.62
N TYR A 158 -10.85 4.16 9.96
CA TYR A 158 -9.64 3.34 9.85
C TYR A 158 -8.51 4.10 9.13
N PHE A 159 -8.85 4.78 8.04
CA PHE A 159 -7.89 5.56 7.26
C PHE A 159 -7.37 6.79 8.00
N SER A 160 -8.15 7.41 8.89
CA SER A 160 -7.68 8.53 9.71
C SER A 160 -6.61 8.15 10.73
N VAL A 161 -6.50 6.86 11.05
CA VAL A 161 -5.42 6.33 11.90
C VAL A 161 -4.26 5.79 11.08
N LEU A 162 -4.55 4.95 10.07
CA LEU A 162 -3.51 4.30 9.26
C LEU A 162 -2.73 5.28 8.37
N LEU A 163 -3.44 6.14 7.63
CA LEU A 163 -2.81 6.92 6.56
C LEU A 163 -1.79 7.93 7.09
N PRO A 164 -1.97 8.60 8.24
CA PRO A 164 -0.91 9.43 8.82
C PRO A 164 0.40 8.68 9.10
N ILE A 165 0.33 7.42 9.52
CA ILE A 165 1.51 6.57 9.73
C ILE A 165 2.23 6.34 8.40
N LEU A 166 1.49 5.93 7.37
CA LEU A 166 2.05 5.67 6.04
C LEU A 166 2.53 6.95 5.34
N ALA A 167 1.86 8.09 5.57
CA ALA A 167 2.20 9.36 4.97
C ALA A 167 3.61 9.83 5.35
N MET A 168 4.09 9.48 6.55
CA MET A 168 5.44 9.79 7.02
C MET A 168 6.53 8.92 6.37
N LEU A 169 6.16 7.80 5.77
CA LEU A 169 7.05 6.82 5.16
C LEU A 169 7.12 6.94 3.62
N GLN A 170 6.52 8.00 3.06
CA GLN A 170 6.58 8.30 1.64
C GLN A 170 8.01 8.65 1.20
N PHE A 171 8.39 8.24 -0.01
CA PHE A 171 9.68 8.54 -0.61
C PHE A 171 9.97 10.04 -0.67
N THR A 172 8.98 10.85 -1.05
CA THR A 172 9.04 12.32 -1.01
C THR A 172 9.27 12.92 0.38
N ARG A 173 9.15 12.11 1.44
CA ARG A 173 9.50 12.48 2.83
C ARG A 173 10.72 11.72 3.37
N GLY A 174 11.47 11.06 2.48
CA GLY A 174 12.65 10.27 2.82
C GLY A 174 12.35 8.86 3.29
N GLY A 175 11.13 8.35 3.15
CA GLY A 175 10.79 6.95 3.45
C GLY A 175 10.89 6.02 2.22
N PRO A 176 10.47 4.74 2.34
CA PRO A 176 10.55 3.78 1.25
C PRO A 176 9.37 3.79 0.28
N ILE A 177 8.21 4.33 0.65
CA ILE A 177 6.98 4.12 -0.12
C ILE A 177 6.99 4.98 -1.38
N ILE A 178 6.95 4.35 -2.55
CA ILE A 178 6.95 5.02 -3.87
C ILE A 178 5.58 5.02 -4.55
N ALA A 179 4.66 4.14 -4.11
CA ALA A 179 3.30 4.10 -4.64
C ALA A 179 2.32 3.47 -3.63
N PHE A 180 1.04 3.79 -3.81
CA PHE A 180 -0.06 3.16 -3.09
C PHE A 180 -1.11 2.60 -4.03
N GLN A 181 -1.66 1.44 -3.69
CA GLN A 181 -2.84 0.91 -4.35
C GLN A 181 -4.12 1.40 -3.67
N VAL A 182 -5.08 1.88 -4.45
CA VAL A 182 -6.44 2.20 -4.00
C VAL A 182 -7.30 0.95 -4.19
N GLU A 183 -7.90 0.44 -3.11
CA GLU A 183 -8.76 -0.76 -3.17
C GLU A 183 -7.97 -2.01 -3.65
N ASN A 184 -8.67 -3.07 -4.04
CA ASN A 184 -8.11 -4.30 -4.56
C ASN A 184 -9.05 -5.00 -5.55
N GLU A 185 -8.63 -5.10 -6.82
CA GLU A 185 -9.36 -5.83 -7.88
C GLU A 185 -10.83 -5.42 -7.96
N TYR A 186 -11.11 -4.13 -7.84
CA TYR A 186 -12.49 -3.66 -7.73
C TYR A 186 -13.32 -3.98 -8.97
N ALA A 187 -12.69 -4.07 -10.15
CA ALA A 187 -13.38 -4.48 -11.37
C ALA A 187 -13.95 -5.91 -11.29
N SER A 188 -13.38 -6.80 -10.47
CA SER A 188 -13.90 -8.15 -10.26
C SER A 188 -15.29 -8.19 -9.62
N THR A 189 -15.73 -7.07 -9.02
CA THR A 189 -17.10 -6.95 -8.51
C THR A 189 -18.13 -6.81 -9.64
N TYR A 190 -17.70 -6.49 -10.87
CA TYR A 190 -18.59 -6.37 -12.01
C TYR A 190 -19.30 -7.70 -12.29
N LEU A 191 -20.63 -7.65 -12.21
CA LEU A 191 -21.50 -8.76 -12.57
C LEU A 191 -22.58 -8.23 -13.52
N PRO A 192 -22.56 -8.60 -14.82
CA PRO A 192 -23.48 -8.07 -15.82
C PRO A 192 -24.94 -8.16 -15.37
N GLY A 193 -25.63 -7.01 -15.39
CA GLY A 193 -27.06 -6.92 -15.02
C GLY A 193 -27.36 -7.03 -13.51
N ILE A 194 -26.35 -7.23 -12.66
CA ILE A 194 -26.53 -7.43 -11.21
C ILE A 194 -25.76 -6.37 -10.42
N PHE A 195 -24.48 -6.16 -10.73
CA PHE A 195 -23.64 -5.21 -10.00
C PHE A 195 -22.70 -4.46 -10.94
N LEU A 196 -22.78 -3.13 -10.87
CA LEU A 196 -21.85 -2.23 -11.54
C LEU A 196 -20.90 -1.64 -10.47
N PRO A 197 -19.58 -1.69 -10.69
CA PRO A 197 -18.62 -1.12 -9.76
C PRO A 197 -18.93 0.34 -9.44
N ASP A 198 -19.03 0.65 -8.14
CA ASP A 198 -19.33 1.98 -7.65
C ASP A 198 -18.10 2.89 -7.79
N LYS A 199 -18.07 3.68 -8.86
CA LYS A 199 -16.98 4.64 -9.10
C LYS A 199 -16.99 5.82 -8.13
N LYS A 200 -18.07 6.09 -7.39
CA LYS A 200 -18.10 7.11 -6.33
C LYS A 200 -17.28 6.61 -5.15
N TYR A 201 -17.44 5.34 -4.76
CA TYR A 201 -16.65 4.69 -3.72
C TYR A 201 -15.14 4.82 -3.98
N LEU A 202 -14.66 4.42 -5.17
CA LEU A 202 -13.24 4.53 -5.51
C LEU A 202 -12.71 5.96 -5.40
N ARG A 203 -13.48 6.94 -5.89
CA ARG A 203 -13.11 8.37 -5.80
C ARG A 203 -13.05 8.85 -4.36
N GLN A 204 -13.95 8.39 -3.49
CA GLN A 204 -13.92 8.71 -2.07
C GLN A 204 -12.70 8.11 -1.37
N LEU A 205 -12.33 6.86 -1.66
CA LEU A 205 -11.09 6.26 -1.15
C LEU A 205 -9.85 7.05 -1.57
N ARG A 206 -9.75 7.37 -2.87
CA ARG A 206 -8.66 8.20 -3.39
C ARG A 206 -8.59 9.54 -2.68
N GLN A 207 -9.74 10.20 -2.49
CA GLN A 207 -9.78 11.50 -1.83
C GLN A 207 -9.36 11.40 -0.37
N LEU A 208 -9.82 10.38 0.37
CA LEU A 208 -9.35 10.12 1.74
C LEU A 208 -7.83 9.96 1.79
N MET A 209 -7.23 9.24 0.85
CA MET A 209 -5.77 9.09 0.78
C MET A 209 -5.07 10.45 0.61
N ILE A 210 -5.55 11.27 -0.31
CA ILE A 210 -4.99 12.61 -0.56
C ILE A 210 -5.17 13.53 0.66
N ASP A 211 -6.37 13.53 1.25
CA ASP A 211 -6.71 14.39 2.40
C ASP A 211 -5.85 14.06 3.63
N HIS A 212 -5.43 12.81 3.79
CA HIS A 212 -4.51 12.37 4.85
C HIS A 212 -3.02 12.47 4.46
N GLY A 213 -2.71 13.19 3.38
CA GLY A 213 -1.35 13.59 3.04
C GLY A 213 -0.57 12.59 2.20
N ILE A 214 -1.25 11.63 1.55
CA ILE A 214 -0.64 10.79 0.51
C ILE A 214 -0.42 11.62 -0.77
N LYS A 215 0.82 11.67 -1.23
CA LYS A 215 1.31 12.41 -2.39
C LYS A 215 1.97 11.51 -3.45
N GLU A 216 2.41 10.32 -3.05
CA GLU A 216 3.01 9.36 -3.99
C GLU A 216 2.00 8.85 -5.03
N GLN A 217 2.51 8.18 -6.06
CA GLN A 217 1.71 7.64 -7.13
C GLN A 217 0.60 6.73 -6.60
N LEU A 218 -0.64 7.04 -6.95
CA LEU A 218 -1.78 6.15 -6.69
C LEU A 218 -2.03 5.26 -7.90
N MET A 219 -2.34 3.99 -7.66
CA MET A 219 -2.64 3.00 -8.68
C MET A 219 -3.84 2.12 -8.30
N THR A 220 -4.39 1.37 -9.25
CA THR A 220 -5.34 0.28 -9.02
C THR A 220 -4.78 -1.00 -9.67
N SER A 221 -5.21 -2.16 -9.19
CA SER A 221 -4.89 -3.46 -9.78
C SER A 221 -6.19 -4.14 -10.16
N ASP A 222 -6.33 -4.53 -11.43
CA ASP A 222 -7.50 -5.20 -11.99
C ASP A 222 -7.05 -6.21 -13.04
N ALA A 223 -7.81 -7.29 -13.22
CA ALA A 223 -7.54 -8.22 -14.31
C ALA A 223 -7.71 -7.54 -15.68
N ALA A 224 -6.79 -7.80 -16.60
CA ALA A 224 -6.71 -7.13 -17.90
C ALA A 224 -8.03 -7.20 -18.71
N MET A 225 -8.80 -8.28 -18.55
CA MET A 225 -10.09 -8.49 -19.19
C MET A 225 -11.15 -7.43 -18.84
N TYR A 226 -11.01 -6.73 -17.71
CA TYR A 226 -11.96 -5.69 -17.29
C TYR A 226 -11.60 -4.28 -17.77
N GLY A 227 -10.47 -4.12 -18.47
CA GLY A 227 -10.07 -2.86 -19.08
C GLY A 227 -9.99 -1.68 -18.09
N THR A 228 -10.93 -0.72 -18.20
CA THR A 228 -10.95 0.49 -17.37
C THR A 228 -12.06 0.52 -16.32
N ILE A 229 -12.79 -0.60 -16.15
CA ILE A 229 -13.99 -0.68 -15.30
C ILE A 229 -13.67 -0.35 -13.84
N GLY A 230 -12.56 -0.88 -13.30
CA GLY A 230 -12.10 -0.66 -11.91
C GLY A 230 -11.20 0.56 -11.72
N LYS A 231 -11.01 1.40 -12.74
CA LYS A 231 -10.10 2.56 -12.62
C LYS A 231 -10.74 3.71 -11.85
N CYS A 232 -10.00 4.22 -10.87
CA CYS A 232 -10.34 5.46 -10.16
C CYS A 232 -9.89 6.72 -10.94
N PHE A 233 -8.98 6.59 -11.91
CA PHE A 233 -8.36 7.71 -12.61
C PHE A 233 -9.01 7.93 -13.98
N GLN A 234 -9.41 9.16 -14.29
CA GLN A 234 -9.67 9.54 -15.68
C GLN A 234 -8.33 9.59 -16.42
N GLN A 235 -8.29 9.12 -17.67
CA GLN A 235 -7.13 9.38 -18.54
C GLN A 235 -6.94 10.90 -18.60
N LYS A 236 -5.72 11.38 -18.32
CA LYS A 236 -5.33 12.72 -18.79
C LYS A 236 -5.46 12.66 -20.31
N THR A 237 -6.46 13.36 -20.86
CA THR A 237 -6.59 13.64 -22.29
C THR A 237 -5.45 14.51 -22.76
#